data_AF-A0A7C0YKZ5-F1
#
_entry.id   AF-A0A7C0YKZ5-F1
#
_cell.length_a   1.000
_cell.length_b   1.000
_cell.length_c   1.000
_cell.angle_alpha   90.00
_cell.angle_beta   90.00
_cell.angle_gamma   90.00
#
_symmetry.space_group_name_H-M   'P 1'
#
loop_
_entity.id
_entity.type
_entity.pdbx_description
1 polymer ?
#
loop_
_entity_poly.entity_id
_entity_poly.type
_entity_poly.pdbx_seq_one_letter_code
_entity_poly.pdbx_strand_id
1 'polypeptide(L)'
;MSMKFSVYYDEKLPEFWISREESILIKDYCEKRGATVVDSQGLLNWLKKETGVLALAHDLVPEESLQLFKEFMERGGIVVWVGDIPFRRVFNKEAKVIGEEGGLKVLGFYPVTDWRIDVTTPTPEGSKLGLVPYVSYRSVDPKLVDVVLAVNSGNNASSWIKKIGNGMFIRLLDKTSPLKGIGFLVYNVFLETLLEEKGVDFKPIEWVSKVKEKFRDLIRKERALAFEIVFSTAFEVKEGIDETVKAFIEERDSESILKRVANWIRGRVSLGEVYWIGQSHIDWAWLWPWEDTVEKCRFTFSQALKHMEKYPDYKYTQSSAAFYEWMERYYPEIFEEIRKRIKEGRWGLVGGSWTEHDCNVPSGESMVRQRLYGQRYYLSRFGRIADVEWMVDTFGFTWTLPQILVKSRQKYMFTTKLDWSYVNKLPFRIFLWESPDGSRVIAYQGRFTPGYYPSSSAYREFASRTPLVKGVYDYVNLPEVKAKEHVKEMGVIYGAGDGGGGPTPLEVAAVREITKWFPENKQVTGEEYMRLLGKYWDRLPVWRDELYLENHRGTYTAQWIIKALNREAECLLVTAEKAATIAYLNGMN
;
A
#
# COMPACT_ATOMS: atom_id res chain seq x y z
N MET A 1 -40.28 7.38 -25.75
CA MET A 1 -39.83 6.02 -26.11
C MET A 1 -38.81 5.62 -25.07
N SER A 2 -39.01 4.52 -24.34
CA SER A 2 -38.00 4.03 -23.41
C SER A 2 -36.72 3.72 -24.19
N MET A 3 -35.60 4.26 -23.73
CA MET A 3 -34.30 4.00 -24.33
C MET A 3 -33.97 2.52 -24.12
N LYS A 4 -33.64 1.78 -25.17
CA LYS A 4 -33.31 0.36 -25.05
C LYS A 4 -32.01 0.18 -24.24
N PHE A 5 -31.93 -0.83 -23.39
CA PHE A 5 -30.77 -1.10 -22.55
C PHE A 5 -30.28 -2.54 -22.75
N SER A 6 -28.99 -2.70 -23.02
CA SER A 6 -28.34 -4.01 -23.19
C SER A 6 -26.99 -4.07 -22.50
N VAL A 7 -26.58 -5.27 -22.09
CA VAL A 7 -25.26 -5.56 -21.54
C VAL A 7 -24.59 -6.64 -22.38
N TYR A 8 -23.37 -6.36 -22.83
CA TYR A 8 -22.57 -7.32 -23.57
C TYR A 8 -21.79 -8.24 -22.62
N TYR A 9 -22.06 -9.54 -22.72
CA TYR A 9 -21.34 -10.60 -22.01
C TYR A 9 -21.29 -11.86 -22.88
N ASP A 10 -20.10 -12.42 -23.10
CA ASP A 10 -19.89 -13.64 -23.87
C ASP A 10 -18.98 -14.60 -23.10
N GLU A 11 -19.59 -15.66 -22.56
CA GLU A 11 -18.92 -16.68 -21.76
C GLU A 11 -17.77 -17.42 -22.48
N LYS A 12 -17.79 -17.39 -23.83
CA LYS A 12 -16.81 -18.07 -24.69
C LYS A 12 -15.53 -17.26 -24.87
N LEU A 13 -15.53 -15.98 -24.50
CA LEU A 13 -14.34 -15.15 -24.57
C LEU A 13 -13.39 -15.45 -23.40
N PRO A 14 -12.07 -15.46 -23.66
CA PRO A 14 -11.09 -15.63 -22.60
C PRO A 14 -11.11 -14.42 -21.66
N GLU A 15 -10.71 -14.65 -20.42
CA GLU A 15 -10.45 -13.55 -19.48
C GLU A 15 -9.24 -12.76 -19.94
N PHE A 16 -9.26 -11.45 -19.68
CA PHE A 16 -8.12 -10.60 -19.96
C PHE A 16 -7.83 -9.66 -18.79
N TRP A 17 -8.18 -8.38 -18.87
CA TRP A 17 -7.98 -7.48 -17.74
C TRP A 17 -9.15 -7.56 -16.76
N ILE A 18 -10.40 -7.62 -17.20
CA ILE A 18 -11.55 -7.89 -16.34
C ILE A 18 -11.68 -9.40 -16.10
N SER A 19 -11.81 -9.79 -14.83
CA SER A 19 -12.01 -11.19 -14.45
C SER A 19 -13.42 -11.64 -14.82
N ARG A 20 -13.61 -12.95 -14.99
CA ARG A 20 -14.91 -13.52 -15.31
C ARG A 20 -15.93 -13.27 -14.21
N GLU A 21 -15.53 -13.32 -12.95
CA GLU A 21 -16.40 -12.99 -11.83
C GLU A 21 -16.89 -11.52 -11.90
N GLU A 22 -16.02 -10.57 -12.24
CA GLU A 22 -16.38 -9.16 -12.41
C GLU A 22 -17.33 -8.96 -13.60
N SER A 23 -17.05 -9.62 -14.73
CA SER A 23 -17.93 -9.61 -15.89
C SER A 23 -19.32 -10.17 -15.58
N ILE A 24 -19.40 -11.28 -14.84
CA ILE A 24 -20.68 -11.86 -14.40
C ILE A 24 -21.42 -10.90 -13.46
N LEU A 25 -20.73 -10.24 -12.54
CA LEU A 25 -21.36 -9.27 -11.64
C LEU A 25 -21.95 -8.07 -12.40
N ILE A 26 -21.22 -7.51 -13.36
CA ILE A 26 -21.72 -6.41 -14.20
C ILE A 26 -22.90 -6.88 -15.04
N LYS A 27 -22.79 -8.07 -15.65
CA LYS A 27 -23.86 -8.69 -16.44
C LYS A 27 -25.12 -8.89 -15.61
N ASP A 28 -25.04 -9.61 -14.49
CA ASP A 28 -26.16 -9.89 -13.59
C ASP A 28 -26.78 -8.61 -13.04
N TYR A 29 -25.97 -7.58 -12.78
CA TYR A 29 -26.44 -6.28 -12.32
C TYR A 29 -27.30 -5.57 -13.36
N CYS A 30 -26.80 -5.48 -14.60
CA CYS A 30 -27.51 -4.86 -15.70
C CYS A 30 -28.77 -5.66 -16.06
N GLU A 31 -28.67 -6.99 -16.09
CA GLU A 31 -29.79 -7.91 -16.35
C GLU A 31 -30.91 -7.73 -15.31
N LYS A 32 -30.57 -7.65 -14.02
CA LYS A 32 -31.54 -7.34 -12.94
C LYS A 32 -32.19 -5.96 -13.07
N ARG A 33 -31.66 -5.08 -13.92
CA ARG A 33 -32.16 -3.73 -14.22
C ARG A 33 -32.79 -3.62 -15.61
N GLY A 34 -33.13 -4.76 -16.21
CA GLY A 34 -33.84 -4.81 -17.49
C GLY A 34 -32.93 -4.69 -18.71
N ALA A 35 -31.60 -4.78 -18.54
CA ALA A 35 -30.70 -4.91 -19.69
C ALA A 35 -30.93 -6.26 -20.37
N THR A 36 -31.00 -6.26 -21.70
CA THR A 36 -30.92 -7.50 -22.47
C THR A 36 -29.45 -7.93 -22.54
N VAL A 37 -29.15 -9.15 -22.09
CA VAL A 37 -27.80 -9.72 -22.20
C VAL A 37 -27.58 -10.16 -23.65
N VAL A 38 -26.50 -9.68 -24.27
CA VAL A 38 -26.12 -10.02 -25.64
C VAL A 38 -24.73 -10.64 -25.69
N ASP A 39 -24.58 -11.72 -26.46
CA ASP A 39 -23.30 -12.33 -26.77
C ASP A 39 -22.61 -11.60 -27.94
N SER A 40 -21.48 -12.12 -28.46
CA SER A 40 -20.74 -11.45 -29.54
C SER A 40 -21.57 -11.22 -30.81
N GLN A 41 -22.41 -12.19 -31.19
CA GLN A 41 -23.27 -12.05 -32.37
C GLN A 41 -24.43 -11.09 -32.11
N GLY A 42 -25.00 -11.13 -30.90
CA GLY A 42 -26.02 -10.22 -30.42
C GLY A 42 -25.51 -8.78 -30.37
N LEU A 43 -24.28 -8.54 -29.91
CA LEU A 43 -23.62 -7.23 -29.89
C LEU A 43 -23.52 -6.65 -31.30
N LEU A 44 -23.03 -7.42 -32.28
CA LEU A 44 -22.92 -6.95 -33.67
C LEU A 44 -24.29 -6.57 -34.27
N ASN A 45 -25.33 -7.34 -33.96
CA ASN A 45 -26.69 -7.05 -34.39
C ASN A 45 -27.24 -5.78 -33.72
N TRP A 46 -26.99 -5.64 -32.41
CA TRP A 46 -27.39 -4.48 -31.63
C TRP A 46 -26.75 -3.19 -32.16
N LEU A 47 -25.43 -3.20 -32.36
CA LEU A 47 -24.69 -2.06 -32.88
C LEU A 47 -25.12 -1.64 -34.29
N LYS A 48 -25.74 -2.52 -35.10
CA LYS A 48 -26.23 -2.18 -36.44
C LYS A 48 -27.65 -1.62 -36.45
N LYS A 49 -28.53 -2.14 -35.59
CA LYS A 49 -29.99 -1.95 -35.71
C LYS A 49 -30.59 -1.07 -34.64
N GLU A 50 -29.95 -1.01 -33.48
CA GLU A 50 -30.54 -0.42 -32.29
C GLU A 50 -29.87 0.90 -31.91
N THR A 51 -30.59 1.69 -31.13
CA THR A 51 -30.08 2.90 -30.45
C THR A 51 -30.53 2.84 -28.99
N GLY A 52 -29.60 3.11 -28.08
CA GLY A 52 -29.87 3.02 -26.66
C GLY A 52 -28.61 2.99 -25.80
N VAL A 53 -28.71 2.42 -24.61
CA VAL A 53 -27.57 2.24 -23.70
C VAL A 53 -27.00 0.84 -23.85
N LEU A 54 -25.71 0.75 -24.09
CA LEU A 54 -24.96 -0.49 -24.17
C LEU A 54 -23.86 -0.48 -23.11
N ALA A 55 -24.01 -1.33 -22.10
CA ALA A 55 -22.97 -1.60 -21.12
C ALA A 55 -22.06 -2.73 -21.61
N LEU A 56 -20.76 -2.59 -21.42
CA LEU A 56 -19.79 -3.62 -21.79
C LEU A 56 -19.24 -4.27 -20.52
N ALA A 57 -19.53 -5.56 -20.33
CA ALA A 57 -19.04 -6.34 -19.19
C ALA A 57 -17.68 -7.02 -19.46
N HIS A 58 -17.11 -6.88 -20.67
CA HIS A 58 -15.81 -7.44 -21.07
C HIS A 58 -14.89 -6.39 -21.67
N ASP A 59 -13.58 -6.61 -21.56
CA ASP A 59 -12.55 -5.82 -22.28
C ASP A 59 -12.40 -6.20 -23.77
N LEU A 60 -12.80 -7.42 -24.09
CA LEU A 60 -12.69 -8.00 -25.42
C LEU A 60 -14.00 -7.82 -26.15
N VAL A 61 -13.94 -7.39 -27.41
CA VAL A 61 -15.10 -7.28 -28.30
C VAL A 61 -14.78 -7.92 -29.65
N PRO A 62 -15.77 -8.34 -30.45
CA PRO A 62 -15.54 -8.87 -31.79
C PRO A 62 -14.85 -7.83 -32.67
N GLU A 63 -13.94 -8.24 -33.55
CA GLU A 63 -13.17 -7.32 -34.39
C GLU A 63 -14.08 -6.44 -35.27
N GLU A 64 -15.17 -7.02 -35.77
CA GLU A 64 -16.16 -6.37 -36.63
C GLU A 64 -16.97 -5.29 -35.89
N SER A 65 -16.93 -5.25 -34.55
CA SER A 65 -17.68 -4.29 -33.74
C SER A 65 -17.06 -2.89 -33.70
N LEU A 66 -15.75 -2.77 -34.00
CA LEU A 66 -14.99 -1.53 -33.82
C LEU A 66 -15.55 -0.34 -34.60
N GLN A 67 -15.80 -0.51 -35.89
CA GLN A 67 -16.40 0.53 -36.73
C GLN A 67 -17.87 0.76 -36.35
N LEU A 68 -18.57 -0.31 -35.96
CA LEU A 68 -19.98 -0.25 -35.60
C LEU A 68 -20.24 0.52 -34.30
N PHE A 69 -19.29 0.54 -33.35
CA PHE A 69 -19.40 1.38 -32.15
C PHE A 69 -19.47 2.87 -32.49
N LYS A 70 -18.64 3.31 -33.43
CA LYS A 70 -18.66 4.70 -33.89
C LYS A 70 -19.99 5.04 -34.54
N GLU A 71 -20.46 4.22 -35.48
CA GLU A 71 -21.75 4.41 -36.15
C GLU A 71 -22.93 4.36 -35.16
N PHE A 72 -22.88 3.47 -34.17
CA PHE A 72 -23.88 3.37 -33.10
C PHE A 72 -23.97 4.67 -32.30
N MET A 73 -22.83 5.23 -31.89
CA MET A 73 -22.80 6.51 -31.18
C MET A 73 -23.23 7.69 -32.07
N GLU A 74 -22.83 7.71 -33.35
CA GLU A 74 -23.28 8.74 -34.30
C GLU A 74 -24.82 8.79 -34.42
N ARG A 75 -25.49 7.64 -34.33
CA ARG A 75 -26.96 7.52 -34.30
C ARG A 75 -27.61 7.82 -32.94
N GLY A 76 -26.84 8.23 -31.93
CA GLY A 76 -27.36 8.56 -30.59
C GLY A 76 -27.19 7.47 -29.54
N GLY A 77 -26.43 6.42 -29.84
CA GLY A 77 -26.11 5.36 -28.89
C GLY A 77 -25.20 5.82 -27.75
N ILE A 78 -25.36 5.22 -26.58
CA ILE A 78 -24.55 5.46 -25.39
C ILE A 78 -23.79 4.17 -25.08
N VAL A 79 -22.46 4.25 -25.05
CA VAL A 79 -21.60 3.13 -24.64
C VAL A 79 -21.07 3.42 -23.25
N VAL A 80 -21.33 2.51 -22.31
CA VAL A 80 -20.80 2.58 -20.94
C VAL A 80 -19.72 1.52 -20.77
N TRP A 81 -18.51 1.98 -20.48
CA TRP A 81 -17.31 1.15 -20.34
C TRP A 81 -16.75 1.19 -18.92
N VAL A 82 -16.45 0.01 -18.38
CA VAL A 82 -15.94 -0.20 -17.02
C VAL A 82 -14.59 -0.95 -17.04
N GLY A 83 -14.03 -1.15 -18.22
CA GLY A 83 -12.79 -1.90 -18.44
C GLY A 83 -11.54 -1.04 -18.53
N ASP A 84 -10.39 -1.69 -18.62
CA ASP A 84 -9.07 -1.04 -18.67
C ASP A 84 -8.84 -0.35 -20.03
N ILE A 85 -8.69 -1.13 -21.11
CA ILE A 85 -8.51 -0.62 -22.48
C ILE A 85 -9.80 -0.86 -23.28
N PRO A 86 -10.46 0.19 -23.78
CA PRO A 86 -11.62 0.00 -24.63
C PRO A 86 -11.25 -0.69 -25.95
N PHE A 87 -12.02 -1.74 -26.27
CA PHE A 87 -12.10 -2.38 -27.58
C PHE A 87 -10.89 -3.20 -28.07
N ARG A 88 -10.50 -4.24 -27.32
CA ARG A 88 -9.42 -5.16 -27.74
C ARG A 88 -9.94 -6.35 -28.55
N ARG A 89 -9.20 -6.76 -29.60
CA ARG A 89 -9.57 -7.84 -30.56
C ARG A 89 -9.22 -9.25 -30.08
N VAL A 90 -9.95 -10.25 -30.58
CA VAL A 90 -9.63 -11.69 -30.47
C VAL A 90 -9.35 -12.26 -31.87
N PHE A 91 -8.21 -12.94 -32.06
CA PHE A 91 -7.89 -13.70 -33.27
C PHE A 91 -7.92 -15.20 -32.97
N ASN A 92 -8.76 -15.99 -33.66
CA ASN A 92 -8.69 -17.46 -33.69
C ASN A 92 -8.41 -18.16 -32.33
N LYS A 93 -9.09 -17.74 -31.26
CA LYS A 93 -8.93 -18.27 -29.88
C LYS A 93 -7.54 -18.06 -29.24
N GLU A 94 -6.68 -17.22 -29.80
CA GLU A 94 -5.44 -16.75 -29.18
C GLU A 94 -5.49 -15.24 -28.92
N ALA A 95 -5.25 -14.83 -27.68
CA ALA A 95 -5.17 -13.42 -27.30
C ALA A 95 -3.77 -12.86 -27.63
N LYS A 96 -3.62 -12.12 -28.73
CA LYS A 96 -2.37 -11.38 -29.00
C LYS A 96 -2.31 -10.03 -28.28
N VAL A 97 -1.10 -9.64 -27.88
CA VAL A 97 -0.79 -8.33 -27.29
C VAL A 97 -0.66 -7.29 -28.39
N ILE A 98 -1.41 -6.19 -28.33
CA ILE A 98 -1.09 -5.02 -29.14
C ILE A 98 -0.21 -4.08 -28.31
N GLY A 99 1.07 -4.09 -28.70
CA GLY A 99 2.03 -3.01 -28.54
C GLY A 99 2.77 -2.67 -29.85
N GLU A 100 2.47 -3.34 -30.99
CA GLU A 100 3.21 -3.06 -32.25
C GLU A 100 2.37 -2.66 -33.48
N GLU A 101 1.07 -2.96 -33.63
CA GLU A 101 0.33 -2.46 -34.82
C GLU A 101 -1.14 -2.06 -34.54
N GLY A 102 -1.40 -0.75 -34.43
CA GLY A 102 -2.57 -0.12 -35.07
C GLY A 102 -3.93 0.00 -34.34
N GLY A 103 -4.09 -0.48 -33.10
CA GLY A 103 -5.41 -0.64 -32.45
C GLY A 103 -6.12 0.59 -31.83
N LEU A 104 -5.53 1.79 -31.83
CA LEU A 104 -6.04 2.96 -31.07
C LEU A 104 -7.04 3.88 -31.82
N LYS A 105 -7.50 3.47 -33.01
CA LYS A 105 -8.08 4.42 -33.99
C LYS A 105 -9.59 4.67 -33.90
N VAL A 106 -10.36 3.92 -33.09
CA VAL A 106 -11.83 4.13 -33.05
C VAL A 106 -12.20 5.42 -32.33
N LEU A 107 -11.49 5.76 -31.25
CA LEU A 107 -11.74 6.96 -30.44
C LEU A 107 -10.62 8.01 -30.52
N GLY A 108 -9.46 7.68 -31.09
CA GLY A 108 -8.33 8.61 -31.26
C GLY A 108 -7.57 8.95 -29.98
N PHE A 109 -7.79 8.22 -28.89
CA PHE A 109 -7.11 8.46 -27.61
C PHE A 109 -5.87 7.60 -27.49
N TYR A 110 -4.73 8.25 -27.27
CA TYR A 110 -3.53 7.58 -26.80
C TYR A 110 -3.48 7.79 -25.29
N PRO A 111 -3.31 6.73 -24.47
CA PRO A 111 -3.04 6.94 -23.05
C PRO A 111 -1.82 7.84 -22.93
N VAL A 112 -1.88 8.84 -22.05
CA VAL A 112 -0.67 9.59 -21.69
C VAL A 112 0.31 8.52 -21.17
N THR A 113 1.56 8.55 -21.61
CA THR A 113 2.60 7.50 -21.40
C THR A 113 2.94 7.23 -19.93
N ASP A 114 2.12 7.71 -19.00
CA ASP A 114 2.25 7.50 -17.58
C ASP A 114 1.41 6.29 -17.12
N TRP A 115 2.07 5.14 -17.05
CA TRP A 115 1.53 3.89 -16.52
C TRP A 115 1.44 3.90 -14.98
N ARG A 116 1.54 5.08 -14.35
CA ARG A 116 1.56 5.24 -12.89
C ARG A 116 0.16 5.06 -12.30
N ILE A 117 0.13 4.33 -11.19
CA ILE A 117 -1.00 4.25 -10.27
C ILE A 117 -1.15 5.62 -9.63
N ASP A 118 -2.35 6.18 -9.72
CA ASP A 118 -2.58 7.52 -9.21
C ASP A 118 -3.94 7.62 -8.53
N VAL A 119 -3.98 8.40 -7.44
CA VAL A 119 -5.21 8.69 -6.72
C VAL A 119 -6.01 9.69 -7.56
N THR A 120 -7.11 9.21 -8.09
CA THR A 120 -8.05 10.00 -8.87
C THR A 120 -9.02 10.71 -7.94
N THR A 121 -9.16 12.02 -8.14
CA THR A 121 -10.13 12.87 -7.45
C THR A 121 -11.28 13.19 -8.40
N PRO A 122 -12.55 12.96 -8.01
CA PRO A 122 -13.71 13.38 -8.78
C PRO A 122 -13.72 14.89 -9.00
N THR A 123 -14.07 15.32 -10.22
CA THR A 123 -14.40 16.72 -10.49
C THR A 123 -15.76 17.07 -9.84
N PRO A 124 -16.18 18.34 -9.78
CA PRO A 124 -17.54 18.69 -9.37
C PRO A 124 -18.61 17.95 -10.18
N GLU A 125 -18.38 17.75 -11.48
CA GLU A 125 -19.25 17.00 -12.40
C GLU A 125 -19.29 15.52 -12.03
N GLY A 126 -18.14 14.90 -11.77
CA GLY A 126 -18.10 13.51 -11.31
C GLY A 126 -18.71 13.31 -9.94
N SER A 127 -18.51 14.26 -9.03
CA SER A 127 -19.06 14.22 -7.67
C SER A 127 -20.58 14.31 -7.66
N LYS A 128 -21.18 15.13 -8.55
CA LYS A 128 -22.63 15.18 -8.77
C LYS A 128 -23.19 13.83 -9.23
N LEU A 129 -22.39 13.07 -9.96
CA LEU A 129 -22.74 11.73 -10.45
C LEU A 129 -22.35 10.61 -9.46
N GLY A 130 -21.95 10.97 -8.24
CA GLY A 130 -21.65 10.03 -7.17
C GLY A 130 -20.27 9.38 -7.23
N LEU A 131 -19.36 9.87 -8.09
CA LEU A 131 -17.96 9.44 -8.06
C LEU A 131 -17.32 9.83 -6.72
N VAL A 132 -16.56 8.90 -6.15
CA VAL A 132 -15.70 9.12 -4.96
C VAL A 132 -14.24 8.94 -5.36
N PRO A 133 -13.26 9.44 -4.60
CA PRO A 133 -11.85 9.19 -4.89
C PRO A 133 -11.53 7.70 -5.04
N TYR A 134 -10.79 7.35 -6.08
CA TYR A 134 -10.42 5.96 -6.42
C TYR A 134 -9.06 5.94 -7.10
N VAL A 135 -8.53 4.76 -7.40
CA VAL A 135 -7.25 4.61 -8.09
C VAL A 135 -7.50 4.19 -9.54
N SER A 136 -6.94 4.95 -10.48
CA SER A 136 -7.07 4.72 -11.92
C SER A 136 -5.70 4.48 -12.55
N TYR A 137 -5.67 3.71 -13.63
CA TYR A 137 -4.54 3.64 -14.56
C TYR A 137 -4.88 4.47 -15.80
N ARG A 138 -3.86 4.67 -16.66
CA ARG A 138 -3.99 5.11 -18.06
C ARG A 138 -5.02 6.22 -18.28
N SER A 139 -4.86 7.29 -17.50
CA SER A 139 -5.55 8.54 -17.74
C SER A 139 -5.21 9.08 -19.14
N VAL A 140 -6.16 9.76 -19.77
CA VAL A 140 -5.97 10.39 -21.08
C VAL A 140 -5.77 11.90 -20.93
N ASP A 141 -5.20 12.53 -21.95
CA ASP A 141 -5.11 13.99 -21.99
C ASP A 141 -6.55 14.55 -21.90
N PRO A 142 -6.85 15.41 -20.91
CA PRO A 142 -8.20 15.94 -20.70
C PRO A 142 -8.71 16.74 -21.91
N LYS A 143 -7.81 17.23 -22.79
CA LYS A 143 -8.19 17.92 -24.03
C LYS A 143 -8.81 17.00 -25.07
N LEU A 144 -8.60 15.69 -24.95
CA LEU A 144 -9.13 14.71 -25.90
C LEU A 144 -10.59 14.34 -25.61
N VAL A 145 -11.11 14.65 -24.42
CA VAL A 145 -12.46 14.28 -23.96
C VAL A 145 -13.34 15.50 -23.76
N ASP A 146 -14.66 15.33 -23.72
CA ASP A 146 -15.60 16.47 -23.68
C ASP A 146 -16.05 16.80 -22.25
N VAL A 147 -16.12 15.81 -21.36
CA VAL A 147 -16.41 16.02 -19.94
C VAL A 147 -15.42 15.21 -19.13
N VAL A 148 -14.69 15.88 -18.24
CA VAL A 148 -13.80 15.22 -17.28
C VAL A 148 -14.58 15.00 -15.99
N LEU A 149 -14.76 13.73 -15.63
CA LEU A 149 -15.50 13.34 -14.42
C LEU A 149 -14.55 13.10 -13.24
N ALA A 150 -13.30 12.73 -13.50
CA ALA A 150 -12.30 12.53 -12.46
C ALA A 150 -10.89 12.73 -13.02
N VAL A 151 -9.99 13.31 -12.22
CA VAL A 151 -8.60 13.61 -12.61
C VAL A 151 -7.60 12.94 -11.69
N ASN A 152 -6.46 12.53 -12.23
CA ASN A 152 -5.33 12.04 -11.46
C ASN A 152 -4.45 13.20 -10.93
N SER A 153 -3.38 12.90 -10.20
CA SER A 153 -2.43 13.90 -9.67
C SER A 153 -1.75 14.74 -10.76
N GLY A 154 -1.63 14.18 -11.98
CA GLY A 154 -1.16 14.88 -13.17
C GLY A 154 -2.23 15.68 -13.91
N ASN A 155 -3.43 15.87 -13.35
CA ASN A 155 -4.61 16.49 -13.99
C ASN A 155 -5.08 15.79 -15.28
N ASN A 156 -4.69 14.53 -15.50
CA ASN A 156 -5.16 13.75 -16.64
C ASN A 156 -6.53 13.13 -16.34
N ALA A 157 -7.36 12.97 -17.37
CA ALA A 157 -8.72 12.47 -17.22
C ALA A 157 -8.75 10.94 -17.03
N SER A 158 -9.23 10.51 -15.85
CA SER A 158 -9.33 9.10 -15.46
C SER A 158 -10.75 8.54 -15.64
N SER A 159 -11.77 9.33 -15.28
CA SER A 159 -13.16 9.12 -15.70
C SER A 159 -13.55 10.26 -16.63
N TRP A 160 -14.25 9.96 -17.72
CA TRP A 160 -14.61 10.97 -18.71
C TRP A 160 -15.73 10.54 -19.64
N ILE A 161 -16.31 11.53 -20.31
CA ILE A 161 -17.30 11.37 -21.37
C ILE A 161 -16.72 11.94 -22.65
N LYS A 162 -16.84 11.18 -23.73
CA LYS A 162 -16.61 11.65 -25.09
C LYS A 162 -17.92 11.64 -25.87
N LYS A 163 -18.27 12.76 -26.47
CA LYS A 163 -19.42 12.91 -27.36
C LYS A 163 -19.00 12.55 -28.78
N ILE A 164 -19.81 11.73 -29.44
CA ILE A 164 -19.59 11.29 -30.83
C ILE A 164 -20.94 11.37 -31.55
N GLY A 165 -21.07 12.31 -32.49
CA GLY A 165 -22.35 12.64 -33.11
C GLY A 165 -23.40 13.01 -32.05
N ASN A 166 -24.55 12.34 -32.08
CA ASN A 166 -25.63 12.52 -31.10
C ASN A 166 -25.51 11.62 -29.85
N GLY A 167 -24.50 10.74 -29.81
CA GLY A 167 -24.27 9.77 -28.75
C GLY A 167 -23.03 10.08 -27.92
N MET A 168 -22.65 9.13 -27.07
CA MET A 168 -21.47 9.29 -26.22
C MET A 168 -20.84 7.97 -25.79
N PHE A 169 -19.53 8.04 -25.56
CA PHE A 169 -18.74 7.03 -24.89
C PHE A 169 -18.45 7.50 -23.47
N ILE A 170 -18.82 6.69 -22.48
CA ILE A 170 -18.61 6.98 -21.07
C ILE A 170 -17.60 5.99 -20.52
N ARG A 171 -16.45 6.49 -20.06
CA ARG A 171 -15.45 5.73 -19.30
C ARG A 171 -15.57 6.11 -17.83
N LEU A 172 -15.99 5.17 -17.00
CA LEU A 172 -16.20 5.43 -15.58
C LEU A 172 -15.00 5.05 -14.72
N LEU A 173 -14.35 3.92 -15.00
CA LEU A 173 -13.33 3.34 -14.14
C LEU A 173 -12.26 2.65 -14.98
N ASP A 174 -11.01 2.72 -14.52
CA ASP A 174 -9.90 1.87 -14.94
C ASP A 174 -9.51 0.99 -13.75
N LYS A 175 -9.20 -0.26 -14.02
CA LYS A 175 -9.04 -1.37 -13.09
C LYS A 175 -7.91 -1.11 -12.09
N THR A 176 -8.20 -0.61 -10.89
CA THR A 176 -7.99 -1.30 -9.59
C THR A 176 -8.26 -0.32 -8.46
N SER A 177 -9.45 -0.39 -7.84
CA SER A 177 -9.52 -0.10 -6.40
C SER A 177 -9.21 -1.41 -5.67
N PRO A 178 -8.45 -1.41 -4.56
CA PRO A 178 -8.41 -2.55 -3.64
C PRO A 178 -9.83 -2.93 -3.15
N LEU A 179 -10.79 -2.03 -3.32
CA LEU A 179 -12.18 -2.14 -2.90
C LEU A 179 -13.02 -2.67 -4.07
N LYS A 180 -12.85 -3.96 -4.38
CA LYS A 180 -13.58 -4.67 -5.46
C LYS A 180 -15.12 -4.53 -5.38
N GLY A 181 -15.69 -4.07 -4.25
CA GLY A 181 -17.12 -3.75 -4.10
C GLY A 181 -17.52 -2.27 -4.29
N ILE A 182 -16.61 -1.31 -4.20
CA ILE A 182 -16.94 0.13 -4.27
C ILE A 182 -17.04 0.61 -5.72
N GLY A 183 -16.21 0.09 -6.63
CA GLY A 183 -16.34 0.36 -8.07
C GLY A 183 -17.72 -0.03 -8.60
N PHE A 184 -18.26 -1.14 -8.09
CA PHE A 184 -19.63 -1.57 -8.34
C PHE A 184 -20.65 -0.59 -7.74
N LEU A 185 -20.46 -0.08 -6.52
CA LEU A 185 -21.37 0.89 -5.90
C LEU A 185 -21.42 2.25 -6.64
N VAL A 186 -20.29 2.70 -7.17
CA VAL A 186 -20.19 3.94 -7.97
C VAL A 186 -20.79 3.75 -9.37
N TYR A 187 -20.54 2.60 -9.99
CA TYR A 187 -21.25 2.15 -11.20
C TYR A 187 -22.77 2.12 -10.96
N ASN A 188 -23.20 1.70 -9.76
CA ASN A 188 -24.61 1.61 -9.40
C ASN A 188 -25.30 2.99 -9.36
N VAL A 189 -24.68 3.97 -8.70
CA VAL A 189 -25.25 5.33 -8.56
C VAL A 189 -25.24 6.07 -9.90
N PHE A 190 -24.18 5.90 -10.70
CA PHE A 190 -24.05 6.57 -11.99
C PHE A 190 -25.04 6.05 -13.02
N LEU A 191 -25.17 4.73 -13.19
CA LEU A 191 -26.14 4.15 -14.14
C LEU A 191 -27.58 4.47 -13.77
N GLU A 192 -27.92 4.44 -12.47
CA GLU A 192 -29.24 4.85 -11.99
C GLU A 192 -29.54 6.31 -12.39
N THR A 193 -28.59 7.22 -12.14
CA THR A 193 -28.76 8.65 -12.44
C THR A 193 -28.84 8.93 -13.95
N LEU A 194 -28.00 8.27 -14.76
CA LEU A 194 -27.96 8.43 -16.21
C LEU A 194 -29.22 7.88 -16.90
N LEU A 195 -29.72 6.74 -16.44
CA LEU A 195 -30.93 6.11 -16.98
C LEU A 195 -32.19 6.93 -16.63
N GLU A 196 -32.26 7.47 -15.41
CA GLU A 196 -33.33 8.37 -14.97
C GLU A 196 -33.34 9.69 -15.78
N GLU A 197 -32.19 10.35 -15.96
CA GLU A 197 -32.08 11.58 -16.77
C GLU A 197 -32.45 11.39 -18.25
N LYS A 198 -32.32 10.17 -18.79
CA LYS A 198 -32.63 9.82 -20.18
C LYS A 198 -34.03 9.22 -20.37
N GLY A 199 -34.88 9.25 -19.35
CA GLY A 199 -36.27 8.84 -19.44
C GLY A 199 -36.48 7.33 -19.56
N VAL A 200 -35.55 6.53 -19.04
CA VAL A 200 -35.75 5.09 -18.82
C VAL A 200 -36.44 4.92 -17.47
N ASP A 201 -37.71 4.50 -17.48
CA ASP A 201 -38.52 4.34 -16.27
C ASP A 201 -37.96 3.20 -15.38
N PHE A 202 -37.55 3.55 -14.16
CA PHE A 202 -36.77 2.70 -13.26
C PHE A 202 -37.46 2.60 -11.90
N LYS A 203 -37.68 1.38 -11.39
CA LYS A 203 -38.21 1.16 -10.03
C LYS A 203 -37.06 0.85 -9.07
N PRO A 204 -36.73 1.74 -8.11
CA PRO A 204 -35.69 1.44 -7.14
C PRO A 204 -36.12 0.30 -6.21
N ILE A 205 -35.20 -0.61 -5.89
CA ILE A 205 -35.45 -1.67 -4.91
C ILE A 205 -35.45 -1.04 -3.52
N GLU A 206 -36.57 -1.15 -2.78
CA GLU A 206 -36.83 -0.41 -1.53
C GLU A 206 -35.77 -0.63 -0.42
N TRP A 207 -35.08 -1.78 -0.43
CA TRP A 207 -33.98 -2.05 0.51
C TRP A 207 -32.73 -1.20 0.23
N VAL A 208 -32.44 -0.85 -1.03
CA VAL A 208 -31.26 -0.07 -1.43
C VAL A 208 -31.38 1.38 -0.99
N SER A 209 -32.58 1.96 -0.98
CA SER A 209 -32.82 3.33 -0.48
C SER A 209 -32.58 3.43 1.03
N LYS A 210 -32.99 2.41 1.81
CA LYS A 210 -32.75 2.32 3.26
C LYS A 210 -31.28 2.01 3.59
N VAL A 211 -30.59 1.27 2.71
CA VAL A 211 -29.14 1.04 2.78
C VAL A 211 -28.35 2.30 2.39
N LYS A 212 -28.78 3.08 1.39
CA LYS A 212 -28.15 4.33 0.90
C LYS A 212 -28.00 5.40 2.00
N GLU A 213 -28.94 5.46 2.94
CA GLU A 213 -28.93 6.43 4.05
C GLU A 213 -28.06 5.93 5.21
N LYS A 214 -28.20 4.64 5.58
CA LYS A 214 -27.39 3.99 6.62
C LYS A 214 -25.91 3.82 6.26
N PHE A 215 -25.60 3.46 5.01
CA PHE A 215 -24.21 3.35 4.53
C PHE A 215 -23.55 4.72 4.40
N ARG A 216 -24.28 5.79 4.03
CA ARG A 216 -23.73 7.15 4.05
C ARG A 216 -23.29 7.57 5.46
N ASP A 217 -24.07 7.21 6.47
CA ASP A 217 -23.71 7.43 7.87
C ASP A 217 -22.60 6.51 8.38
N LEU A 218 -22.53 5.27 7.89
CA LEU A 218 -21.45 4.31 8.17
C LEU A 218 -20.13 4.63 7.46
N ILE A 219 -20.17 5.27 6.29
CA ILE A 219 -19.01 5.74 5.51
C ILE A 219 -18.48 7.06 6.09
N ARG A 220 -19.36 7.91 6.62
CA ARG A 220 -18.98 9.15 7.32
C ARG A 220 -18.24 8.90 8.64
N LYS A 221 -18.42 7.73 9.24
CA LYS A 221 -17.74 7.32 10.47
C LYS A 221 -16.71 6.24 10.08
N GLU A 222 -15.55 6.19 10.70
CA GLU A 222 -14.42 5.28 10.37
C GLU A 222 -14.73 3.76 10.47
N ARG A 223 -16.00 3.37 10.62
CA ARG A 223 -16.53 2.04 10.98
C ARG A 223 -16.78 1.10 9.79
N ALA A 224 -16.93 1.60 8.56
CA ALA A 224 -17.14 0.76 7.38
C ALA A 224 -15.92 -0.12 7.05
N LEU A 225 -14.72 0.40 7.26
CA LEU A 225 -13.47 -0.33 7.05
C LEU A 225 -13.23 -1.39 8.14
N ALA A 226 -13.57 -1.07 9.40
CA ALA A 226 -13.57 -2.04 10.50
C ALA A 226 -14.45 -3.24 10.15
N PHE A 227 -15.64 -2.96 9.60
CA PHE A 227 -16.57 -3.96 9.14
C PHE A 227 -15.96 -4.79 8.01
N GLU A 228 -15.38 -4.18 6.97
CA GLU A 228 -14.75 -4.91 5.86
C GLU A 228 -13.55 -5.77 6.29
N ILE A 229 -12.70 -5.28 7.19
CA ILE A 229 -11.53 -6.01 7.73
C ILE A 229 -11.97 -7.22 8.56
N VAL A 230 -12.99 -7.04 9.40
CA VAL A 230 -13.57 -8.10 10.23
C VAL A 230 -14.34 -9.10 9.35
N PHE A 231 -15.08 -8.63 8.35
CA PHE A 231 -15.99 -9.45 7.52
C PHE A 231 -15.24 -10.23 6.43
N SER A 232 -14.18 -9.67 5.83
CA SER A 232 -13.31 -10.42 4.91
C SER A 232 -12.55 -11.55 5.60
N THR A 233 -12.22 -11.38 6.89
CA THR A 233 -11.63 -12.44 7.73
C THR A 233 -12.63 -13.59 7.99
N ALA A 234 -13.92 -13.28 8.13
CA ALA A 234 -14.96 -14.29 8.29
C ALA A 234 -15.19 -15.11 7.02
N PHE A 235 -14.99 -14.51 5.83
CA PHE A 235 -15.32 -15.11 4.53
C PHE A 235 -14.38 -16.24 4.07
N GLU A 236 -13.11 -16.23 4.51
CA GLU A 236 -12.13 -17.27 4.13
C GLU A 236 -12.02 -18.41 5.15
N VAL A 237 -12.59 -18.26 6.35
CA VAL A 237 -12.76 -19.38 7.29
C VAL A 237 -13.99 -20.17 6.83
N LYS A 238 -13.77 -21.12 5.92
CA LYS A 238 -14.77 -22.06 5.40
C LYS A 238 -15.54 -22.72 6.54
N GLU A 239 -16.70 -22.17 6.94
CA GLU A 239 -17.93 -22.84 7.41
C GLU A 239 -18.88 -21.86 8.17
N GLY A 240 -20.12 -21.70 7.68
CA GLY A 240 -21.27 -21.26 8.50
C GLY A 240 -21.66 -19.77 8.49
N ILE A 241 -21.61 -19.07 7.34
CA ILE A 241 -21.80 -17.60 7.26
C ILE A 241 -23.28 -17.17 7.04
N ASP A 242 -24.16 -18.02 6.50
CA ASP A 242 -25.45 -17.55 5.94
C ASP A 242 -26.49 -17.03 6.94
N GLU A 243 -26.67 -17.66 8.10
CA GLU A 243 -27.73 -17.26 9.06
C GLU A 243 -27.29 -16.12 9.99
N THR A 244 -26.00 -16.10 10.36
CA THR A 244 -25.45 -15.08 11.27
C THR A 244 -25.37 -13.71 10.58
N VAL A 245 -25.02 -13.67 9.29
CA VAL A 245 -24.99 -12.43 8.49
C VAL A 245 -26.39 -11.84 8.31
N LYS A 246 -27.42 -12.67 8.13
CA LYS A 246 -28.81 -12.20 8.10
C LYS A 246 -29.24 -11.57 9.42
N ALA A 247 -28.90 -12.19 10.55
CA ALA A 247 -29.19 -11.65 11.88
C ALA A 247 -28.45 -10.32 12.18
N PHE A 248 -27.22 -10.15 11.67
CA PHE A 248 -26.44 -8.91 11.83
C PHE A 248 -27.03 -7.72 11.05
N ILE A 249 -27.75 -7.96 9.95
CA ILE A 249 -28.35 -6.92 9.11
C ILE A 249 -29.64 -6.34 9.75
N GLU A 250 -30.31 -7.11 10.60
CA GLU A 250 -31.56 -6.72 11.27
C GLU A 250 -31.34 -5.90 12.55
N GLU A 251 -30.16 -5.98 13.18
CA GLU A 251 -29.80 -5.21 14.37
C GLU A 251 -29.51 -3.72 14.07
N ARG A 252 -30.03 -2.82 14.92
CA ARG A 252 -29.94 -1.36 14.72
C ARG A 252 -28.69 -0.70 15.32
N ASP A 253 -27.92 -1.42 16.14
CA ASP A 253 -26.74 -0.89 16.82
C ASP A 253 -25.43 -1.39 16.19
N SER A 254 -24.76 -0.50 15.46
CA SER A 254 -23.48 -0.77 14.79
C SER A 254 -22.36 -1.20 15.74
N GLU A 255 -22.38 -0.79 17.00
CA GLU A 255 -21.31 -1.12 17.96
C GLU A 255 -21.53 -2.51 18.57
N SER A 256 -22.78 -2.87 18.85
CA SER A 256 -23.18 -4.23 19.21
C SER A 256 -22.81 -5.25 18.12
N ILE A 257 -23.06 -4.93 16.85
CA ILE A 257 -22.73 -5.82 15.72
C ILE A 257 -21.22 -6.03 15.63
N LEU A 258 -20.43 -4.95 15.60
CA LEU A 258 -18.96 -5.06 15.54
C LEU A 258 -18.41 -5.85 16.73
N LYS A 259 -18.96 -5.65 17.94
CA LYS A 259 -18.60 -6.41 19.13
C LYS A 259 -18.92 -7.91 18.99
N ARG A 260 -20.09 -8.27 18.46
CA ARG A 260 -20.49 -9.68 18.25
C ARG A 260 -19.64 -10.34 17.17
N VAL A 261 -19.34 -9.66 16.06
CA VAL A 261 -18.47 -10.21 15.01
C VAL A 261 -17.04 -10.33 15.51
N ALA A 262 -16.50 -9.33 16.21
CA ALA A 262 -15.19 -9.45 16.85
C ALA A 262 -15.13 -10.64 17.83
N ASN A 263 -16.15 -10.83 18.67
CA ASN A 263 -16.24 -11.98 19.56
C ASN A 263 -16.34 -13.32 18.80
N TRP A 264 -17.09 -13.35 17.69
CA TRP A 264 -17.21 -14.51 16.83
C TRP A 264 -15.87 -14.88 16.17
N ILE A 265 -15.10 -13.89 15.70
CA ILE A 265 -13.74 -14.10 15.17
C ILE A 265 -12.81 -14.57 16.28
N ARG A 266 -12.81 -13.92 17.44
CA ARG A 266 -11.96 -14.30 18.59
C ARG A 266 -12.21 -15.73 19.05
N GLY A 267 -13.43 -16.24 18.89
CA GLY A 267 -13.77 -17.63 19.17
C GLY A 267 -13.25 -18.66 18.16
N ARG A 268 -12.77 -18.23 16.98
CA ARG A 268 -12.40 -19.10 15.86
C ARG A 268 -10.98 -18.89 15.34
N VAL A 269 -10.47 -17.66 15.44
CA VAL A 269 -9.17 -17.22 14.94
C VAL A 269 -8.46 -16.44 16.05
N SER A 270 -7.31 -16.93 16.49
CA SER A 270 -6.40 -16.19 17.36
C SER A 270 -5.40 -15.43 16.50
N LEU A 271 -5.46 -14.10 16.49
CA LEU A 271 -4.43 -13.27 15.86
C LEU A 271 -3.12 -13.22 16.65
N GLY A 272 -3.11 -13.75 17.88
CA GLY A 272 -1.96 -13.64 18.78
C GLY A 272 -1.82 -12.23 19.37
N GLU A 273 -0.78 -12.01 20.16
CA GLU A 273 -0.48 -10.69 20.72
C GLU A 273 0.32 -9.88 19.70
N VAL A 274 -0.37 -9.09 18.88
CA VAL A 274 0.26 -8.31 17.79
C VAL A 274 0.51 -6.87 18.19
N TYR A 275 1.73 -6.40 17.92
CA TYR A 275 2.20 -5.07 18.24
C TYR A 275 2.42 -4.29 16.94
N TRP A 276 1.51 -3.36 16.66
CA TRP A 276 1.47 -2.58 15.43
C TRP A 276 2.39 -1.37 15.51
N ILE A 277 3.35 -1.29 14.59
CA ILE A 277 4.40 -0.26 14.55
C ILE A 277 4.25 0.55 13.26
N GLY A 278 3.83 1.81 13.39
CA GLY A 278 3.74 2.72 12.24
C GLY A 278 5.11 3.25 11.87
N GLN A 279 5.53 3.12 10.62
CA GLN A 279 6.84 3.57 10.15
C GLN A 279 6.81 3.92 8.64
N SER A 280 7.81 4.65 8.18
CA SER A 280 8.11 4.82 6.76
C SER A 280 9.60 4.66 6.51
N HIS A 281 9.96 3.69 5.69
CA HIS A 281 11.30 3.61 5.13
C HIS A 281 11.47 4.71 4.07
N ILE A 282 12.59 5.43 4.15
CA ILE A 282 12.92 6.51 3.23
C ILE A 282 14.36 6.29 2.81
N ASP A 283 14.59 5.93 1.55
CA ASP A 283 15.95 5.83 1.03
C ASP A 283 16.62 7.20 1.00
N TRP A 284 17.85 7.25 1.50
CA TRP A 284 18.65 8.47 1.52
C TRP A 284 18.83 9.08 0.12
N ALA A 285 19.24 8.25 -0.83
CA ALA A 285 19.30 8.54 -2.26
C ALA A 285 19.27 7.20 -3.01
N TRP A 286 18.26 7.01 -3.86
CA TRP A 286 18.08 5.76 -4.62
C TRP A 286 17.83 6.03 -6.10
N LEU A 287 16.59 6.37 -6.47
CA LEU A 287 16.20 6.75 -7.84
C LEU A 287 16.05 8.27 -8.00
N TRP A 288 16.41 9.02 -6.95
CA TRP A 288 16.31 10.46 -6.83
C TRP A 288 17.53 11.00 -6.07
N PRO A 289 17.89 12.28 -6.28
CA PRO A 289 18.96 12.93 -5.52
C PRO A 289 18.53 13.19 -4.06
N TRP A 290 19.48 13.41 -3.15
CA TRP A 290 19.20 13.48 -1.71
C TRP A 290 18.31 14.68 -1.33
N GLU A 291 18.29 15.74 -2.14
CA GLU A 291 17.43 16.91 -1.98
C GLU A 291 15.94 16.54 -2.07
N ASP A 292 15.57 15.63 -2.97
CA ASP A 292 14.21 15.11 -3.05
C ASP A 292 13.84 14.31 -1.80
N THR A 293 14.83 13.67 -1.15
CA THR A 293 14.63 12.97 0.12
C THR A 293 14.27 13.93 1.24
N VAL A 294 14.83 15.15 1.25
CA VAL A 294 14.47 16.19 2.23
C VAL A 294 12.97 16.51 2.14
N GLU A 295 12.44 16.68 0.92
CA GLU A 295 11.01 16.92 0.69
C GLU A 295 10.14 15.70 1.01
N LYS A 296 10.62 14.47 0.72
CA LYS A 296 9.95 13.22 1.11
C LYS A 296 9.87 13.08 2.64
N CYS A 297 10.93 13.41 3.37
CA CYS A 297 10.91 13.47 4.83
C CYS A 297 9.88 14.49 5.31
N ARG A 298 9.89 15.71 4.76
CA ARG A 298 8.91 16.76 5.11
C ARG A 298 7.47 16.27 4.94
N PHE A 299 7.14 15.71 3.77
CA PHE A 299 5.80 15.21 3.48
C PHE A 299 5.39 14.08 4.44
N THR A 300 6.26 13.08 4.59
CA THR A 300 6.00 11.89 5.41
C THR A 300 5.80 12.27 6.87
N PHE A 301 6.67 13.12 7.42
CA PHE A 301 6.60 13.51 8.82
C PHE A 301 5.40 14.42 9.07
N SER A 302 5.07 15.34 8.15
CA SER A 302 3.86 16.15 8.24
C SER A 302 2.60 15.28 8.28
N GLN A 303 2.54 14.21 7.49
CA GLN A 303 1.41 13.28 7.49
C GLN A 303 1.32 12.49 8.80
N ALA A 304 2.45 11.98 9.32
CA ALA A 304 2.49 11.31 10.62
C ALA A 304 2.04 12.25 11.75
N LEU A 305 2.46 13.51 11.75
CA LEU A 305 2.03 14.52 12.72
C LEU A 305 0.53 14.81 12.64
N LYS A 306 -0.03 14.99 11.43
CA LYS A 306 -1.49 15.13 11.24
C LYS A 306 -2.27 13.92 11.75
N HIS A 307 -1.74 12.71 11.58
CA HIS A 307 -2.33 11.52 12.19
C HIS A 307 -2.28 11.57 13.72
N MET A 308 -1.20 12.10 14.31
CA MET A 308 -1.11 12.27 15.76
C MET A 308 -2.08 13.32 16.30
N GLU A 309 -2.35 14.39 15.54
CA GLU A 309 -3.36 15.39 15.87
C GLU A 309 -4.78 14.81 15.83
N LYS A 310 -5.09 14.05 14.77
CA LYS A 310 -6.42 13.47 14.59
C LYS A 310 -6.70 12.30 15.56
N TYR A 311 -5.69 11.48 15.85
CA TYR A 311 -5.85 10.22 16.59
C TYR A 311 -4.93 10.19 17.80
N PRO A 312 -5.42 10.38 19.03
CA PRO A 312 -4.59 10.45 20.25
C PRO A 312 -3.73 9.20 20.52
N ASP A 313 -4.19 8.02 20.10
CA ASP A 313 -3.49 6.75 20.34
C ASP A 313 -2.47 6.40 19.24
N TYR A 314 -2.43 7.18 18.14
CA TYR A 314 -1.51 6.91 17.03
C TYR A 314 -0.05 7.09 17.47
N LYS A 315 0.78 6.11 17.14
CA LYS A 315 2.23 6.10 17.35
C LYS A 315 2.96 5.86 16.04
N TYR A 316 4.09 6.53 15.89
CA TYR A 316 4.95 6.46 14.71
C TYR A 316 6.40 6.23 15.14
N THR A 317 7.24 5.68 14.27
CA THR A 317 8.65 5.40 14.53
C THR A 317 9.48 5.79 13.33
N GLN A 318 10.63 6.43 13.56
CA GLN A 318 11.53 6.87 12.48
C GLN A 318 13.00 6.74 12.88
N SER A 319 13.78 6.24 11.93
CA SER A 319 15.24 6.06 11.94
C SER A 319 15.98 7.26 11.31
N SER A 320 17.31 7.14 11.20
CA SER A 320 18.26 8.08 10.58
C SER A 320 18.32 9.47 11.22
N ALA A 321 19.44 9.76 11.89
CA ALA A 321 19.63 11.04 12.56
C ALA A 321 19.60 12.24 11.60
N ALA A 322 20.11 12.08 10.38
CA ALA A 322 20.14 13.20 9.47
C ALA A 322 18.76 13.62 8.94
N PHE A 323 17.76 12.74 8.94
CA PHE A 323 16.40 13.16 8.60
C PHE A 323 15.88 14.19 9.60
N TYR A 324 16.21 14.03 10.87
CA TYR A 324 15.88 15.01 11.90
C TYR A 324 16.72 16.28 11.76
N GLU A 325 18.00 16.18 11.36
CA GLU A 325 18.86 17.36 11.10
C GLU A 325 18.32 18.18 9.93
N TRP A 326 17.87 17.53 8.85
CA TRP A 326 17.23 18.21 7.74
C TRP A 326 15.94 18.90 8.15
N MET A 327 15.11 18.28 9.01
CA MET A 327 13.92 18.95 9.53
C MET A 327 14.30 20.14 10.41
N GLU A 328 15.30 20.01 11.28
CA GLU A 328 15.78 21.12 12.11
C GLU A 328 16.25 22.30 11.24
N ARG A 329 17.00 21.99 10.17
CA ARG A 329 17.62 22.99 9.31
C ARG A 329 16.65 23.65 8.34
N TYR A 330 15.79 22.88 7.69
CA TYR A 330 14.95 23.34 6.57
C TYR A 330 13.47 23.55 6.96
N TYR A 331 12.95 22.83 7.96
CA TYR A 331 11.55 22.93 8.40
C TYR A 331 11.42 22.91 9.93
N PRO A 332 11.97 23.92 10.63
CA PRO A 332 12.09 23.90 12.09
C PRO A 332 10.76 23.72 12.83
N GLU A 333 9.63 24.17 12.26
CA GLU A 333 8.29 23.95 12.83
C GLU A 333 7.92 22.46 12.92
N ILE A 334 8.25 21.68 11.89
CA ILE A 334 8.02 20.22 11.87
C ILE A 334 8.94 19.55 12.89
N PHE A 335 10.21 19.98 12.96
CA PHE A 335 11.16 19.46 13.93
C PHE A 335 10.71 19.68 15.37
N GLU A 336 10.19 20.86 15.68
CA GLU A 336 9.69 21.19 17.02
C GLU A 336 8.48 20.33 17.41
N GLU A 337 7.56 20.12 16.48
CA GLU A 337 6.43 19.22 16.73
C GLU A 337 6.91 17.77 16.90
N ILE A 338 7.85 17.28 16.08
CA ILE A 338 8.49 15.96 16.28
C ILE A 338 9.10 15.86 17.68
N ARG A 339 9.87 16.87 18.12
CA ARG A 339 10.50 16.91 19.44
C ARG A 339 9.48 16.80 20.57
N LYS A 340 8.35 17.49 20.44
CA LYS A 340 7.21 17.39 21.36
C LYS A 340 6.63 15.97 21.36
N ARG A 341 6.38 15.37 20.19
CA ARG A 341 5.82 14.01 20.09
C ARG A 341 6.77 12.92 20.58
N ILE A 342 8.08 13.13 20.49
CA ILE A 342 9.10 12.27 21.12
C ILE A 342 8.98 12.33 22.65
N LYS A 343 8.85 13.54 23.22
CA LYS A 343 8.68 13.72 24.68
C LYS A 343 7.37 13.10 25.19
N GLU A 344 6.31 13.15 24.38
CA GLU A 344 5.03 12.48 24.67
C GLU A 344 5.07 10.95 24.54
N GLY A 345 6.15 10.38 23.98
CA GLY A 345 6.26 8.93 23.73
C GLY A 345 5.41 8.44 22.55
N ARG A 346 4.96 9.35 21.68
CA ARG A 346 4.15 9.04 20.48
C ARG A 346 4.98 8.91 19.21
N TRP A 347 6.18 9.48 19.23
CA TRP A 347 7.19 9.34 18.18
C TRP A 347 8.39 8.55 18.71
N GLY A 348 8.56 7.33 18.20
CA GLY A 348 9.64 6.42 18.54
C GLY A 348 10.95 6.84 17.89
N LEU A 349 11.98 6.99 18.70
CA LEU A 349 13.32 7.36 18.26
C LEU A 349 14.17 6.08 18.16
N VAL A 350 14.28 5.53 16.95
CA VAL A 350 15.04 4.31 16.67
C VAL A 350 16.24 4.59 15.78
N GLY A 351 17.09 3.58 15.58
CA GLY A 351 18.35 3.67 14.85
C GLY A 351 19.40 4.38 15.70
N GLY A 352 19.68 5.64 15.36
CA GLY A 352 20.73 6.48 15.95
C GLY A 352 22.07 6.38 15.23
N SER A 353 22.12 5.70 14.10
CA SER A 353 23.15 5.93 13.09
C SER A 353 22.80 7.20 12.32
N TRP A 354 23.78 7.83 11.66
CA TRP A 354 23.51 9.02 10.85
C TRP A 354 22.53 8.68 9.72
N THR A 355 22.74 7.54 9.07
CA THR A 355 21.85 6.95 8.07
C THR A 355 21.60 5.46 8.35
N GLU A 356 20.59 4.89 7.70
CA GLU A 356 20.50 3.43 7.48
C GLU A 356 21.54 3.02 6.44
N HIS A 357 22.72 2.59 6.89
CA HIS A 357 23.88 2.34 6.02
C HIS A 357 24.06 0.85 5.70
N ASP A 358 24.83 0.57 4.64
CA ASP A 358 25.27 -0.79 4.35
C ASP A 358 26.18 -1.32 5.49
N CYS A 359 26.01 -2.59 5.83
CA CYS A 359 26.69 -3.21 6.97
C CYS A 359 27.75 -4.25 6.55
N ASN A 360 28.21 -4.20 5.29
CA ASN A 360 29.23 -5.11 4.76
C ASN A 360 30.43 -4.39 4.14
N VAL A 361 30.19 -3.37 3.30
CA VAL A 361 31.22 -2.69 2.51
C VAL A 361 31.99 -1.62 3.32
N PRO A 362 31.35 -0.76 4.14
CA PRO A 362 32.06 0.25 4.91
C PRO A 362 33.04 -0.35 5.91
N SER A 363 34.11 0.38 6.23
CA SER A 363 35.00 -0.03 7.32
C SER A 363 34.30 -0.02 8.69
N GLY A 364 34.83 -0.78 9.65
CA GLY A 364 34.34 -0.74 11.03
C GLY A 364 34.40 0.66 11.65
N GLU A 365 35.41 1.46 11.33
CA GLU A 365 35.50 2.86 11.79
C GLU A 365 34.36 3.70 11.19
N SER A 366 34.02 3.50 9.91
CA SER A 366 32.88 4.18 9.28
C SER A 366 31.57 3.87 10.00
N MET A 367 31.34 2.60 10.37
CA MET A 367 30.16 2.19 11.15
C MET A 367 30.17 2.81 12.56
N VAL A 368 31.34 2.87 13.21
CA VAL A 368 31.50 3.57 14.50
C VAL A 368 31.17 5.07 14.36
N ARG A 369 31.58 5.72 13.26
CA ARG A 369 31.29 7.14 13.00
C ARG A 369 29.82 7.39 12.71
N GLN A 370 29.17 6.53 11.92
CA GLN A 370 27.72 6.55 11.73
C GLN A 370 27.00 6.58 13.08
N ARG A 371 27.41 5.70 14.00
CA ARG A 371 26.85 5.60 15.35
C ARG A 371 27.19 6.82 16.22
N LEU A 372 28.45 7.26 16.21
CA LEU A 372 28.93 8.39 17.01
C LEU A 372 28.17 9.68 16.67
N TYR A 373 28.09 10.02 15.38
CA TYR A 373 27.44 11.25 14.94
C TYR A 373 25.92 11.19 15.15
N GLY A 374 25.29 10.07 14.79
CA GLY A 374 23.85 9.91 15.00
C GLY A 374 23.44 9.97 16.48
N GLN A 375 24.17 9.29 17.37
CA GLN A 375 23.85 9.30 18.80
C GLN A 375 24.16 10.61 19.48
N ARG A 376 25.25 11.29 19.11
CA ARG A 376 25.55 12.63 19.63
C ARG A 376 24.47 13.62 19.22
N TYR A 377 23.99 13.54 17.98
CA TYR A 377 22.89 14.37 17.52
C TYR A 377 21.62 14.12 18.36
N TYR A 378 21.20 12.86 18.51
CA TYR A 378 20.06 12.50 19.35
C TYR A 378 20.19 12.97 20.80
N LEU A 379 21.36 12.74 21.42
CA LEU A 379 21.62 13.18 22.78
C LEU A 379 21.50 14.71 22.91
N SER A 380 22.03 15.46 21.94
CA SER A 380 22.00 16.93 21.97
C SER A 380 20.60 17.53 21.77
N ARG A 381 19.76 16.91 20.95
CA ARG A 381 18.43 17.45 20.57
C ARG A 381 17.27 16.89 21.37
N PHE A 382 17.37 15.62 21.76
CA PHE A 382 16.29 14.89 22.41
C PHE A 382 16.64 14.47 23.85
N GLY A 383 17.86 14.77 24.31
CA GLY A 383 18.31 14.47 25.67
C GLY A 383 18.54 12.98 25.96
N ARG A 384 18.47 12.13 24.92
CA ARG A 384 18.62 10.69 25.03
C ARG A 384 19.21 10.08 23.76
N ILE A 385 19.85 8.93 23.92
CA ILE A 385 20.30 8.08 22.81
C ILE A 385 19.21 7.06 22.44
N ALA A 386 19.26 6.53 21.22
CA ALA A 386 18.44 5.38 20.83
C ALA A 386 19.12 4.06 21.29
N ASP A 387 18.37 3.11 21.83
CA ASP A 387 18.88 1.80 22.26
C ASP A 387 18.51 0.65 21.30
N VAL A 388 17.83 0.98 20.21
CA VAL A 388 17.39 0.07 19.14
C VAL A 388 18.04 0.47 17.83
N GLU A 389 18.89 -0.37 17.25
CA GLU A 389 19.33 -0.24 15.86
C GLU A 389 18.19 -0.62 14.92
N TRP A 390 18.04 0.12 13.82
CA TRP A 390 16.90 -0.02 12.91
C TRP A 390 17.38 0.06 11.46
N MET A 391 17.53 -1.11 10.84
CA MET A 391 18.10 -1.28 9.50
C MET A 391 17.14 -2.12 8.64
N VAL A 392 16.11 -1.48 8.10
CA VAL A 392 15.00 -2.22 7.47
C VAL A 392 15.35 -2.70 6.07
N ASP A 393 16.20 -1.97 5.36
CA ASP A 393 16.53 -2.22 3.94
C ASP A 393 18.01 -2.59 3.68
N THR A 394 18.80 -2.84 4.72
CA THR A 394 20.22 -3.21 4.56
C THR A 394 20.40 -4.66 4.04
N PHE A 395 21.34 -4.86 3.12
CA PHE A 395 21.56 -6.13 2.42
C PHE A 395 22.52 -7.08 3.16
N GLY A 396 22.09 -7.55 4.33
CA GLY A 396 22.88 -8.45 5.18
C GLY A 396 23.81 -7.69 6.14
N PHE A 397 24.37 -8.42 7.12
CA PHE A 397 25.08 -7.78 8.22
C PHE A 397 26.30 -8.60 8.69
N THR A 398 27.44 -7.93 8.84
CA THR A 398 28.68 -8.55 9.34
C THR A 398 28.56 -9.07 10.77
N TRP A 399 29.17 -10.23 11.05
CA TRP A 399 29.17 -10.88 12.37
C TRP A 399 29.73 -10.01 13.51
N THR A 400 30.53 -9.00 13.20
CA THR A 400 31.12 -8.09 14.19
C THR A 400 30.21 -6.94 14.62
N LEU A 401 29.09 -6.71 13.93
CA LEU A 401 28.20 -5.58 14.20
C LEU A 401 27.64 -5.56 15.64
N PRO A 402 27.25 -6.68 16.29
CA PRO A 402 26.82 -6.67 17.69
C PRO A 402 27.82 -6.03 18.65
N GLN A 403 29.12 -6.19 18.42
CA GLN A 403 30.16 -5.54 19.22
C GLN A 403 30.08 -4.01 19.13
N ILE A 404 29.94 -3.48 17.91
CA ILE A 404 29.80 -2.03 17.68
C ILE A 404 28.54 -1.53 18.37
N LEU A 405 27.42 -2.23 18.19
CA LEU A 405 26.13 -1.88 18.78
C LEU A 405 26.18 -1.85 20.31
N VAL A 406 26.72 -2.89 20.95
CA VAL A 406 26.84 -2.94 22.43
C VAL A 406 27.76 -1.83 22.93
N LYS A 407 28.92 -1.59 22.29
CA LYS A 407 29.85 -0.52 22.67
C LYS A 407 29.27 0.87 22.46
N SER A 408 28.30 1.05 21.56
CA SER A 408 27.53 2.29 21.41
C SER A 408 26.28 2.38 22.29
N ARG A 409 26.03 1.39 23.17
CA ARG A 409 24.92 1.27 24.14
C ARG A 409 23.57 0.77 23.58
N GLN A 410 23.57 0.00 22.51
CA GLN A 410 22.37 -0.58 21.90
C GLN A 410 22.22 -1.99 22.41
N LYS A 411 20.96 -2.35 22.62
CA LYS A 411 20.56 -3.65 23.17
C LYS A 411 19.75 -4.46 22.16
N TYR A 412 19.21 -3.78 21.15
CA TYR A 412 18.26 -4.33 20.21
C TYR A 412 18.63 -3.96 18.79
N MET A 413 18.27 -4.82 17.83
CA MET A 413 18.38 -4.57 16.41
C MET A 413 17.11 -5.05 15.70
N PHE A 414 16.62 -4.25 14.76
CA PHE A 414 15.51 -4.59 13.88
C PHE A 414 15.95 -4.59 12.41
N THR A 415 15.53 -5.61 11.66
CA THR A 415 15.75 -5.71 10.20
C THR A 415 14.62 -6.49 9.51
N THR A 416 14.51 -6.37 8.18
CA THR A 416 13.49 -7.09 7.39
C THR A 416 14.01 -7.80 6.15
N LYS A 417 15.23 -7.52 5.67
CA LYS A 417 15.68 -8.02 4.36
C LYS A 417 16.06 -9.49 4.33
N LEU A 418 16.35 -10.12 5.46
CA LEU A 418 16.86 -11.51 5.47
C LEU A 418 15.82 -12.51 4.93
N ASP A 419 14.54 -12.13 4.91
CA ASP A 419 13.48 -12.88 4.23
C ASP A 419 13.65 -13.00 2.72
N TRP A 420 14.61 -12.32 2.10
CA TRP A 420 14.84 -12.35 0.66
C TRP A 420 15.90 -13.38 0.24
N SER A 421 16.49 -14.14 1.18
CA SER A 421 17.37 -15.28 0.87
C SER A 421 16.60 -16.39 0.13
N TYR A 422 17.20 -17.06 -0.86
CA TYR A 422 16.49 -18.03 -1.69
C TYR A 422 16.44 -19.43 -1.06
N VAL A 423 17.54 -19.84 -0.43
CA VAL A 423 17.77 -21.21 0.05
C VAL A 423 17.78 -21.25 1.58
N ASN A 424 18.66 -20.47 2.20
CA ASN A 424 18.87 -20.49 3.65
C ASN A 424 18.07 -19.38 4.32
N LYS A 425 16.84 -19.70 4.73
CA LYS A 425 16.04 -18.84 5.61
C LYS A 425 16.52 -18.98 7.04
N LEU A 426 16.52 -17.89 7.80
CA LEU A 426 16.73 -17.97 9.24
C LEU A 426 15.64 -18.84 9.89
N PRO A 427 16.00 -19.79 10.77
CA PRO A 427 15.02 -20.69 11.39
C PRO A 427 14.20 -20.01 12.50
N PHE A 428 14.53 -18.76 12.85
CA PHE A 428 13.88 -17.97 13.88
C PHE A 428 13.80 -16.50 13.50
N ARG A 429 12.85 -15.79 14.12
CA ARG A 429 12.62 -14.36 13.89
C ARG A 429 13.26 -13.47 14.95
N ILE A 430 13.23 -13.90 16.20
CA ILE A 430 13.77 -13.17 17.35
C ILE A 430 14.83 -14.05 18.00
N PHE A 431 16.02 -13.49 18.19
CA PHE A 431 17.19 -14.24 18.64
C PHE A 431 18.23 -13.33 19.29
N LEU A 432 19.17 -13.91 20.03
CA LEU A 432 20.37 -13.23 20.47
C LEU A 432 21.41 -13.32 19.36
N TRP A 433 21.82 -12.18 18.80
CA TRP A 433 22.92 -12.13 17.86
C TRP A 433 24.22 -11.87 18.62
N GLU A 434 25.13 -12.83 18.59
CA GLU A 434 26.40 -12.80 19.32
C GLU A 434 27.57 -12.62 18.36
N SER A 435 28.39 -11.59 18.57
CA SER A 435 29.67 -11.40 17.86
C SER A 435 30.79 -12.25 18.45
N PRO A 436 31.94 -12.42 17.75
CA PRO A 436 33.05 -13.25 18.22
C PRO A 436 33.62 -12.90 19.59
N ASP A 437 33.46 -11.65 20.04
CA ASP A 437 33.90 -11.18 21.36
C ASP A 437 32.89 -11.47 22.49
N GLY A 438 31.76 -12.10 22.17
CA GLY A 438 30.68 -12.41 23.11
C GLY A 438 29.68 -11.27 23.33
N SER A 439 29.83 -10.12 22.64
CA SER A 439 28.83 -9.05 22.71
C SER A 439 27.51 -9.53 22.08
N ARG A 440 26.38 -9.26 22.75
CA ARG A 440 25.05 -9.72 22.34
C ARG A 440 24.04 -8.60 22.23
N VAL A 441 23.19 -8.67 21.21
CA VAL A 441 21.96 -7.87 21.08
C VAL A 441 20.77 -8.78 20.80
N ILE A 442 19.57 -8.37 21.20
CA ILE A 442 18.34 -9.01 20.71
C ILE A 442 18.09 -8.52 19.29
N ALA A 443 18.18 -9.41 18.31
CA ALA A 443 17.85 -9.13 16.93
C ALA A 443 16.44 -9.60 16.61
N TYR A 444 15.70 -8.78 15.85
CA TYR A 444 14.42 -9.13 15.29
C TYR A 444 14.43 -8.96 13.77
N GLN A 445 14.35 -10.10 13.06
CA GLN A 445 14.04 -10.17 11.64
C GLN A 445 12.53 -10.09 11.47
N GLY A 446 12.01 -8.87 11.52
CA GLY A 446 10.59 -8.58 11.36
C GLY A 446 10.12 -8.69 9.93
N ARG A 447 8.81 -8.53 9.75
CA ARG A 447 8.17 -8.48 8.45
C ARG A 447 7.28 -7.26 8.40
N PHE A 448 7.32 -6.55 7.29
CA PHE A 448 6.28 -5.59 6.98
C PHE A 448 4.96 -6.32 6.75
N THR A 449 3.84 -5.68 7.06
CA THR A 449 2.53 -6.32 6.94
C THR A 449 2.35 -6.87 5.52
N PRO A 450 2.14 -8.19 5.35
CA PRO A 450 1.89 -8.77 4.03
C PRO A 450 0.55 -8.24 3.54
N GLY A 451 0.55 -7.26 2.64
CA GLY A 451 -0.69 -6.61 2.23
C GLY A 451 -0.56 -5.13 1.88
N TYR A 452 0.49 -4.43 2.31
CA TYR A 452 0.59 -2.98 2.08
C TYR A 452 2.03 -2.49 1.89
N TYR A 453 2.83 -3.23 1.12
CA TYR A 453 4.10 -2.73 0.58
C TYR A 453 3.89 -2.24 -0.86
N PRO A 454 3.90 -0.91 -1.14
CA PRO A 454 3.64 -0.39 -2.47
C PRO A 454 4.87 -0.40 -3.40
N SER A 455 6.01 -0.95 -2.96
CA SER A 455 7.31 -0.61 -3.53
C SER A 455 7.86 -1.51 -4.65
N SER A 456 7.14 -2.55 -5.10
CA SER A 456 7.44 -3.16 -6.39
C SER A 456 6.18 -3.58 -7.14
N SER A 457 6.19 -3.36 -8.45
CA SER A 457 5.10 -3.67 -9.39
C SER A 457 4.63 -5.13 -9.31
N ALA A 458 5.53 -6.06 -8.94
CA ALA A 458 5.20 -7.48 -8.74
C ALA A 458 4.50 -7.77 -7.40
N TYR A 459 4.71 -6.96 -6.36
CA TYR A 459 4.07 -7.14 -5.06
C TYR A 459 2.70 -6.45 -4.95
N ARG A 460 2.40 -5.46 -5.80
CA ARG A 460 1.09 -4.80 -5.87
C ARG A 460 -0.04 -5.77 -6.19
N GLU A 461 0.23 -6.79 -6.98
CA GLU A 461 -0.74 -7.84 -7.33
C GLU A 461 -1.02 -8.81 -6.17
N PHE A 462 -0.08 -8.95 -5.21
CA PHE A 462 -0.22 -9.84 -4.05
C PHE A 462 -0.75 -9.10 -2.81
N ALA A 463 -0.30 -7.86 -2.61
CA ALA A 463 -0.69 -6.98 -1.50
C ALA A 463 -2.17 -6.55 -1.60
N SER A 464 -2.66 -6.25 -2.81
CA SER A 464 -4.07 -5.94 -3.06
C SER A 464 -5.05 -7.11 -2.89
N ARG A 465 -4.54 -8.34 -2.64
CA ARG A 465 -5.33 -9.57 -2.52
C ARG A 465 -5.42 -10.13 -1.10
N THR A 466 -4.64 -9.61 -0.15
CA THR A 466 -4.58 -10.15 1.21
C THR A 466 -5.10 -9.09 2.20
N PRO A 467 -6.29 -9.28 2.80
CA PRO A 467 -6.76 -8.42 3.88
C PRO A 467 -5.70 -8.26 4.97
N LEU A 468 -5.56 -7.08 5.56
CA LEU A 468 -4.55 -6.76 6.60
C LEU A 468 -4.49 -7.85 7.69
N VAL A 469 -5.66 -8.35 8.09
CA VAL A 469 -5.81 -9.41 9.10
C VAL A 469 -5.36 -10.77 8.59
N LYS A 470 -5.57 -11.11 7.30
CA LYS A 470 -5.03 -12.33 6.69
C LYS A 470 -3.52 -12.28 6.59
N GLY A 471 -2.95 -11.13 6.21
CA GLY A 471 -1.50 -10.94 6.16
C GLY A 471 -0.86 -11.15 7.53
N VAL A 472 -1.47 -10.58 8.56
CA VAL A 472 -1.08 -10.82 9.96
C VAL A 472 -1.30 -12.27 10.37
N TYR A 473 -2.44 -12.88 10.03
CA TYR A 473 -2.72 -14.28 10.31
C TYR A 473 -1.67 -15.19 9.68
N ASP A 474 -1.40 -15.07 8.37
CA ASP A 474 -0.38 -15.85 7.67
C ASP A 474 1.00 -15.63 8.29
N TYR A 475 1.31 -14.40 8.71
CA TYR A 475 2.55 -14.08 9.38
C TYR A 475 2.69 -14.74 10.75
N VAL A 476 1.71 -14.60 11.64
CA VAL A 476 1.73 -15.26 12.96
C VAL A 476 1.66 -16.78 12.85
N ASN A 477 1.28 -17.29 11.67
CA ASN A 477 1.22 -18.71 11.39
C ASN A 477 2.44 -19.28 10.63
N LEU A 478 3.44 -18.48 10.27
CA LEU A 478 4.68 -18.97 9.68
C LEU A 478 5.39 -19.97 10.61
N PRO A 479 6.03 -21.04 10.12
CA PRO A 479 6.74 -22.01 10.96
C PRO A 479 7.79 -21.38 11.87
N GLU A 480 8.56 -20.40 11.39
CA GLU A 480 9.62 -19.72 12.15
C GLU A 480 9.05 -18.79 13.25
N VAL A 481 7.77 -18.42 13.12
CA VAL A 481 7.00 -17.67 14.13
C VAL A 481 6.23 -18.63 15.05
N LYS A 482 5.73 -19.74 14.49
CA LYS A 482 4.99 -20.81 15.17
C LYS A 482 5.87 -21.72 16.02
N ALA A 483 7.19 -21.66 15.89
CA ALA A 483 8.15 -22.20 16.84
C ALA A 483 8.06 -21.46 18.19
N LYS A 484 6.84 -21.39 18.74
CA LYS A 484 6.26 -20.56 19.81
C LYS A 484 6.91 -20.72 21.17
N GLU A 485 8.02 -21.44 21.28
CA GLU A 485 8.62 -21.72 22.59
C GLU A 485 9.24 -20.46 23.22
N HIS A 486 9.49 -19.40 22.43
CA HIS A 486 10.34 -18.29 22.89
C HIS A 486 9.68 -16.91 23.01
N VAL A 487 8.72 -16.51 22.15
CA VAL A 487 8.09 -15.16 22.20
C VAL A 487 6.62 -15.22 21.78
N LYS A 488 5.73 -14.50 22.48
CA LYS A 488 4.29 -14.43 22.17
C LYS A 488 3.90 -13.15 21.42
N GLU A 489 4.65 -12.09 21.67
CA GLU A 489 4.41 -10.73 21.21
C GLU A 489 5.07 -10.52 19.86
N MET A 490 4.23 -10.35 18.84
CA MET A 490 4.68 -10.27 17.46
C MET A 490 4.57 -8.84 16.94
N GLY A 491 5.71 -8.25 16.56
CA GLY A 491 5.78 -6.89 16.02
C GLY A 491 5.47 -6.87 14.53
N VAL A 492 4.55 -6.01 14.09
CA VAL A 492 4.17 -5.87 12.69
C VAL A 492 4.32 -4.42 12.28
N ILE A 493 5.08 -4.16 11.22
CA ILE A 493 5.26 -2.81 10.68
C ILE A 493 4.22 -2.52 9.60
N TYR A 494 3.64 -1.32 9.63
CA TYR A 494 2.72 -0.83 8.61
C TYR A 494 3.08 0.60 8.17
N GLY A 495 2.66 0.95 6.96
CA GLY A 495 2.99 2.20 6.27
C GLY A 495 3.85 1.99 5.02
N ALA A 496 3.70 2.92 4.06
CA ALA A 496 4.47 2.93 2.82
C ALA A 496 5.96 3.22 3.08
N GLY A 497 6.82 2.48 2.37
CA GLY A 497 8.29 2.58 2.47
C GLY A 497 8.98 2.91 1.14
N ASP A 498 10.31 2.72 1.12
CA ASP A 498 11.30 2.91 0.05
C ASP A 498 11.45 4.36 -0.44
N GLY A 499 10.39 5.18 -0.38
CA GLY A 499 10.46 6.60 -0.77
C GLY A 499 9.64 7.54 0.08
N GLY A 500 9.24 7.12 1.29
CA GLY A 500 8.35 7.87 2.18
C GLY A 500 6.86 7.52 2.04
N GLY A 501 6.02 8.42 2.53
CA GLY A 501 4.56 8.31 2.56
C GLY A 501 4.03 7.87 3.93
N GLY A 502 4.64 6.84 4.52
CA GLY A 502 4.26 6.29 5.83
C GLY A 502 2.85 5.71 5.86
N PRO A 503 2.30 5.49 7.07
CA PRO A 503 0.94 4.99 7.21
C PRO A 503 -0.09 5.93 6.58
N THR A 504 -0.93 5.36 5.72
CA THR A 504 -2.07 6.06 5.13
C THR A 504 -3.18 6.27 6.18
N PRO A 505 -4.08 7.24 5.98
CA PRO A 505 -5.25 7.42 6.86
C PRO A 505 -6.07 6.12 7.03
N LEU A 506 -6.12 5.30 5.98
CA LEU A 506 -6.84 4.03 5.95
C LEU A 506 -6.18 2.99 6.85
N GLU A 507 -4.87 2.80 6.75
CA GLU A 507 -4.12 1.88 7.60
C GLU A 507 -4.18 2.29 9.08
N VAL A 508 -4.11 3.60 9.36
CA VAL A 508 -4.26 4.11 10.73
C VAL A 508 -5.65 3.81 11.29
N ALA A 509 -6.71 4.03 10.52
CA ALA A 509 -8.07 3.68 10.94
C ALA A 509 -8.24 2.16 11.16
N ALA A 510 -7.66 1.34 10.26
CA ALA A 510 -7.67 -0.12 10.37
C ALA A 510 -7.02 -0.62 11.67
N VAL A 511 -5.80 -0.17 11.96
CA VAL A 511 -5.07 -0.56 13.18
C VAL A 511 -5.81 -0.11 14.44
N ARG A 512 -6.41 1.08 14.44
CA ARG A 512 -7.22 1.55 15.57
C ARG A 512 -8.43 0.67 15.83
N GLU A 513 -9.13 0.27 14.79
CA GLU A 513 -10.28 -0.62 14.95
C GLU A 513 -9.84 -2.03 15.37
N ILE A 514 -8.74 -2.56 14.82
CA ILE A 514 -8.17 -3.84 15.26
C ILE A 514 -7.82 -3.79 16.75
N THR A 515 -7.06 -2.79 17.18
CA THR A 515 -6.66 -2.66 18.60
C THR A 515 -7.85 -2.37 19.53
N LYS A 516 -8.90 -1.71 19.05
CA LYS A 516 -10.16 -1.53 19.78
C LYS A 516 -10.89 -2.86 20.02
N TRP A 517 -10.97 -3.71 18.99
CA TRP A 517 -11.80 -4.91 19.02
C TRP A 517 -11.04 -6.19 19.44
N PHE A 518 -9.72 -6.21 19.28
CA PHE A 518 -8.80 -7.27 19.68
C PHE A 518 -7.83 -6.70 20.72
N PRO A 519 -8.19 -6.64 22.02
CA PRO A 519 -7.40 -5.95 23.04
C PRO A 519 -6.02 -6.58 23.32
N GLU A 520 -5.80 -7.82 22.87
CA GLU A 520 -4.48 -8.46 22.81
C GLU A 520 -3.54 -7.80 21.78
N ASN A 521 -4.07 -7.00 20.86
CA ASN A 521 -3.32 -6.20 19.90
C ASN A 521 -3.09 -4.79 20.45
N LYS A 522 -1.90 -4.23 20.21
CA LYS A 522 -1.55 -2.89 20.68
C LYS A 522 -0.84 -2.10 19.61
N GLN A 523 -1.08 -0.80 19.57
CA GLN A 523 -0.24 0.12 18.80
C GLN A 523 0.91 0.60 19.68
N VAL A 524 2.14 0.49 19.16
CA VAL A 524 3.37 0.84 19.88
C VAL A 524 4.37 1.48 18.94
N THR A 525 5.34 2.20 19.52
CA THR A 525 6.56 2.56 18.79
C THR A 525 7.45 1.32 18.62
N GLY A 526 8.33 1.32 17.61
CA GLY A 526 9.33 0.27 17.43
C GLY A 526 10.28 0.16 18.63
N GLU A 527 10.57 1.29 19.26
CA GLU A 527 11.34 1.36 20.52
C GLU A 527 10.66 0.58 21.66
N GLU A 528 9.38 0.84 21.90
CA GLU A 528 8.59 0.15 22.94
C GLU A 528 8.50 -1.36 22.67
N TYR A 529 8.25 -1.75 21.41
CA TYR A 529 8.17 -3.15 21.04
C TYR A 529 9.51 -3.88 21.26
N MET A 530 10.62 -3.32 20.78
CA MET A 530 11.92 -3.98 20.92
C MET A 530 12.33 -4.10 22.39
N ARG A 531 12.04 -3.09 23.23
CA ARG A 531 12.27 -3.18 24.68
C ARG A 531 11.45 -4.27 25.35
N LEU A 532 10.21 -4.49 24.91
CA LEU A 532 9.36 -5.57 25.40
C LEU A 532 10.02 -6.95 25.23
N LEU A 533 10.79 -7.14 24.15
CA LEU A 533 11.51 -8.40 23.90
C LEU A 533 12.62 -8.66 24.92
N GLY A 534 13.07 -7.65 25.66
CA GLY A 534 14.10 -7.78 26.69
C GLY A 534 13.78 -8.85 27.75
N LYS A 535 12.50 -9.08 28.05
CA LYS A 535 12.07 -10.12 29.02
C LYS A 535 12.32 -11.55 28.54
N TYR A 536 12.63 -11.74 27.26
CA TYR A 536 12.90 -13.05 26.66
C TYR A 536 14.39 -13.38 26.55
N TRP A 537 15.28 -12.47 26.96
CA TRP A 537 16.73 -12.60 26.79
C TRP A 537 17.26 -14.02 27.06
N ASP A 538 16.95 -14.60 28.23
CA ASP A 538 17.47 -15.91 28.65
C ASP A 538 16.89 -17.12 27.89
N ARG A 539 15.84 -16.92 27.08
CA ARG A 539 15.12 -17.98 26.37
C ARG A 539 15.34 -17.96 24.87
N LEU A 540 15.95 -16.90 24.34
CA LEU A 540 16.12 -16.71 22.90
C LEU A 540 17.25 -17.60 22.36
N PRO A 541 17.10 -18.18 21.16
CA PRO A 541 18.20 -18.88 20.50
C PRO A 541 19.34 -17.92 20.20
N VAL A 542 20.58 -18.42 20.19
CA VAL A 542 21.78 -17.61 19.91
C VAL A 542 22.25 -17.88 18.48
N TRP A 543 22.35 -16.82 17.66
CA TRP A 543 22.98 -16.86 16.34
C TRP A 543 24.43 -16.37 16.45
N ARG A 544 25.38 -17.19 16.00
CA ARG A 544 26.84 -16.95 16.06
C ARG A 544 27.46 -16.97 14.67
N ASP A 545 26.91 -16.14 13.80
CA ASP A 545 27.43 -15.98 12.45
C ASP A 545 27.02 -14.60 11.91
N GLU A 546 27.48 -14.27 10.72
CA GLU A 546 26.92 -13.17 9.95
C GLU A 546 25.43 -13.39 9.67
N LEU A 547 24.70 -12.30 9.49
CA LEU A 547 23.34 -12.34 8.98
C LEU A 547 23.41 -12.20 7.47
N TYR A 548 23.78 -13.30 6.82
CA TYR A 548 24.00 -13.34 5.38
C TYR A 548 22.69 -13.19 4.60
N LEU A 549 22.70 -12.30 3.60
CA LEU A 549 21.63 -12.20 2.61
C LEU A 549 22.11 -12.79 1.28
N GLU A 550 21.45 -13.84 0.79
CA GLU A 550 21.85 -14.52 -0.45
C GLU A 550 21.52 -13.72 -1.72
N ASN A 551 20.56 -12.82 -1.62
CA ASN A 551 20.15 -11.93 -2.70
C ASN A 551 21.03 -10.67 -2.75
N HIS A 552 20.95 -9.92 -3.85
CA HIS A 552 21.64 -8.63 -4.03
C HIS A 552 23.18 -8.66 -3.95
N ARG A 553 23.83 -9.83 -4.06
CA ARG A 553 25.30 -9.98 -4.05
C ARG A 553 26.02 -9.11 -5.09
N GLY A 554 25.37 -8.80 -6.21
CA GLY A 554 25.92 -7.90 -7.23
C GLY A 554 26.23 -6.49 -6.71
N THR A 555 25.61 -6.06 -5.60
CA THR A 555 25.87 -4.76 -4.97
C THR A 555 27.29 -4.64 -4.42
N TYR A 556 27.95 -5.76 -4.10
CA TYR A 556 29.32 -5.76 -3.59
C TYR A 556 30.36 -5.39 -4.67
N THR A 557 30.06 -5.64 -5.95
CA THR A 557 30.96 -5.37 -7.09
C THR A 557 30.49 -4.23 -7.99
N ALA A 558 29.18 -4.03 -8.13
CA ALA A 558 28.63 -2.91 -8.91
C ALA A 558 29.12 -1.56 -8.35
N GLN A 559 29.24 -0.54 -9.21
CA GLN A 559 29.70 0.81 -8.81
C GLN A 559 31.06 0.80 -8.08
N TRP A 560 32.00 -0.03 -8.54
CA TRP A 560 33.30 -0.21 -7.91
C TRP A 560 34.11 1.08 -7.76
N ILE A 561 33.95 2.05 -8.68
CA ILE A 561 34.62 3.36 -8.60
C ILE A 561 34.21 4.09 -7.32
N ILE A 562 32.91 4.15 -7.02
CA ILE A 562 32.41 4.79 -5.80
C ILE A 562 32.92 4.05 -4.56
N LYS A 563 32.99 2.72 -4.59
CA LYS A 563 33.54 1.93 -3.48
C LYS A 563 35.03 2.17 -3.26
N ALA A 564 35.81 2.27 -4.34
CA ALA A 564 37.23 2.57 -4.28
C ALA A 564 37.46 3.98 -3.71
N LEU A 565 36.72 4.98 -4.20
CA LEU A 565 36.77 6.35 -3.68
C LEU A 565 36.33 6.43 -2.22
N ASN A 566 35.28 5.71 -1.83
CA ASN A 566 34.87 5.63 -0.43
C ASN A 566 35.98 5.01 0.42
N ARG A 567 36.59 3.92 -0.02
CA ARG A 567 37.69 3.28 0.72
C ARG A 567 38.92 4.18 0.85
N GLU A 568 39.26 4.90 -0.21
CA GLU A 568 40.32 5.91 -0.17
C GLU A 568 39.98 7.01 0.85
N ALA A 569 38.75 7.52 0.82
CA ALA A 569 38.28 8.52 1.77
C ALA A 569 38.31 8.00 3.22
N GLU A 570 37.89 6.76 3.48
CA GLU A 570 37.98 6.12 4.80
C GLU A 570 39.43 6.11 5.33
N CYS A 571 40.38 5.70 4.48
CA CYS A 571 41.79 5.66 4.85
C CYS A 571 42.38 7.06 5.07
N LEU A 572 42.06 8.01 4.18
CA LEU A 572 42.57 9.38 4.23
C LEU A 572 42.01 10.13 5.44
N LEU A 573 40.71 10.00 5.75
CA LEU A 573 40.10 10.65 6.91
C LEU A 573 40.74 10.20 8.22
N VAL A 574 40.91 8.89 8.41
CA VAL A 574 41.55 8.36 9.63
C VAL A 574 43.02 8.80 9.71
N THR A 575 43.72 8.86 8.58
CA THR A 575 45.12 9.33 8.54
C THR A 575 45.22 10.82 8.88
N ALA A 576 44.35 11.63 8.30
CA ALA A 576 44.28 13.07 8.55
C ALA A 576 43.96 13.36 10.01
N GLU A 577 42.99 12.67 10.61
CA GLU A 577 42.64 12.83 12.03
C GLU A 577 43.80 12.46 12.95
N LYS A 578 44.51 11.35 12.67
CA LYS A 578 45.71 10.97 13.43
C LYS A 578 46.81 12.03 13.33
N ALA A 579 47.11 12.49 12.12
CA ALA A 579 48.12 13.52 11.90
C ALA A 579 47.74 14.85 12.57
N ALA A 580 46.50 15.30 12.42
CA ALA A 580 45.99 16.51 13.07
C ALA A 580 46.02 16.40 14.59
N THR A 581 45.68 15.24 15.15
CA THR A 581 45.78 14.99 16.61
C THR A 581 47.23 15.08 17.09
N ILE A 582 48.18 14.49 16.35
CA ILE A 582 49.61 14.59 16.68
C ILE A 582 50.09 16.04 16.60
N ALA A 583 49.74 16.77 15.53
CA ALA A 583 50.09 18.17 15.35
C ALA A 583 49.57 19.03 16.52
N TYR A 584 48.29 18.88 16.87
CA TYR A 584 47.66 19.58 17.99
C TYR A 584 48.36 19.28 19.33
N LEU A 585 48.67 18.01 19.62
CA LEU A 585 49.39 17.62 20.83
C LEU A 585 50.83 18.15 20.90
N ASN A 586 51.42 18.51 19.75
CA ASN A 586 52.75 19.13 19.66
C ASN A 586 52.69 20.66 19.54
N GLY A 587 51.52 21.28 19.75
CA GLY A 587 51.36 22.73 19.72
C GLY A 587 51.43 23.36 18.33
N MET A 588 51.26 22.56 17.27
CA MET A 588 51.15 23.05 15.90
C MET A 588 49.67 23.35 15.64
N ASN A 589 49.28 24.62 15.77
CA ASN A 589 47.94 25.12 15.44
C ASN A 589 47.93 25.82 14.10
#